data_AF-A0A9P1C0K4-F1
#
_entry.id   AF-A0A9P1C0K4-F1
#
_cell.length_a   1.000
_cell.length_b   1.000
_cell.length_c   1.000
_cell.angle_alpha   90.00
_cell.angle_beta   90.00
_cell.angle_gamma   90.00
#
_symmetry.space_group_name_H-M   'P 1'
#
loop_
_entity.id
_entity.type
_entity.pdbx_description
1 polymer ?
#
loop_
_entity_poly.entity_id
_entity_poly.type
_entity_poly.pdbx_seq_one_letter_code
_entity_poly.pdbx_strand_id
1 'polypeptide(L)'
;MTIWGIFAYTAIPAGVLLTMLLLSEFTMLMKVASGVMNSPVHIGSLRLNIAVFMTALCLCLTVLSYSGFRREQMRDSLASGQPGFFRDSEKPKLFYVERNFWISLLGLTLWSTAWRLEGIFRRRPQRPPTALNLKASKLIWILVGGLALLLSDLPLCRLNYQLQLSYYVTPEKEALMSSAPQCTGVYESNAGSCSNFCSQVRKVSQERQNCVMFARKWHILGRWAAEIFDMSRDAKQGPEHINELFQKKTCEGVLQSVDKSNVGVNTFCSITAGIAMLAAFAAFAQVTDTNEQNLHRD
;
A
#
# COMPACT_ATOMS: atom_id res chain seq x y z
N MET A 1 -2.16 17.34 -9.19
CA MET A 1 -2.92 16.15 -9.65
C MET A 1 -2.55 14.99 -8.74
N THR A 2 -3.50 14.35 -8.06
CA THR A 2 -3.20 13.22 -7.17
C THR A 2 -2.94 11.96 -7.98
N ILE A 3 -2.14 11.02 -7.45
CA ILE A 3 -1.91 9.69 -8.04
C ILE A 3 -3.24 9.00 -8.38
N TRP A 4 -4.25 9.16 -7.51
CA TRP A 4 -5.59 8.63 -7.70
C TRP A 4 -6.32 9.20 -8.91
N GLY A 5 -6.11 10.49 -9.21
CA GLY A 5 -6.64 11.10 -10.42
C GLY A 5 -6.06 10.46 -11.67
N ILE A 6 -4.73 10.35 -11.74
CA ILE A 6 -4.06 9.69 -12.88
C ILE A 6 -4.57 8.25 -13.03
N PHE A 7 -4.62 7.49 -11.94
CA PHE A 7 -5.10 6.11 -11.95
C PHE A 7 -6.56 6.00 -12.43
N ALA A 8 -7.45 6.86 -11.93
CA ALA A 8 -8.87 6.84 -12.29
C ALA A 8 -9.11 7.20 -13.76
N TYR A 9 -8.31 8.10 -14.35
CA TYR A 9 -8.48 8.53 -15.73
C TYR A 9 -7.67 7.72 -16.75
N THR A 10 -6.75 6.85 -16.32
CA THR A 10 -5.92 6.05 -17.23
C THR A 10 -6.14 4.56 -17.04
N ALA A 11 -5.87 4.02 -15.85
CA ALA A 11 -5.89 2.59 -15.56
C ALA A 11 -7.31 2.01 -15.65
N ILE A 12 -8.32 2.72 -15.16
CA ILE A 12 -9.71 2.26 -15.17
C ILE A 12 -10.28 2.24 -16.60
N PRO A 13 -10.26 3.35 -17.37
CA PRO A 13 -10.76 3.34 -18.76
C PRO A 13 -10.05 2.32 -19.64
N ALA A 14 -8.72 2.18 -19.50
CA ALA A 14 -7.96 1.17 -20.22
C ALA A 14 -8.41 -0.26 -19.86
N GLY A 15 -8.59 -0.54 -18.57
CA GLY A 15 -9.12 -1.83 -18.09
C GLY A 15 -10.50 -2.12 -18.66
N VAL A 16 -11.44 -1.16 -18.58
CA VAL A 16 -12.80 -1.28 -19.15
C VAL A 16 -12.74 -1.56 -20.65
N LEU A 17 -11.96 -0.79 -21.41
CA LEU A 17 -11.83 -0.97 -22.85
C LEU A 17 -11.33 -2.37 -23.19
N LEU A 18 -10.26 -2.84 -22.55
CA LEU A 18 -9.70 -4.17 -22.79
C LEU A 18 -10.68 -5.29 -22.42
N THR A 19 -11.39 -5.16 -21.30
CA THR A 19 -12.44 -6.11 -20.91
C THR A 19 -13.56 -6.14 -21.95
N MET A 20 -14.04 -5.00 -22.43
CA MET A 20 -15.08 -4.93 -23.46
C MET A 20 -14.63 -5.55 -24.79
N LEU A 21 -13.40 -5.29 -25.23
CA LEU A 21 -12.84 -5.90 -26.44
C LEU A 21 -12.76 -7.43 -26.32
N LEU A 22 -12.38 -7.96 -25.14
CA LEU A 22 -12.33 -9.40 -24.87
C LEU A 22 -13.73 -10.03 -24.77
N LEU A 23 -14.74 -9.29 -24.32
CA LEU A 23 -16.13 -9.76 -24.25
C LEU A 23 -16.88 -9.64 -25.58
N SER A 24 -16.36 -8.89 -26.54
CA SER A 24 -17.06 -8.58 -27.80
C SER A 24 -17.27 -9.76 -28.74
N GLU A 25 -16.59 -10.89 -28.52
CA GLU A 25 -16.55 -12.08 -29.39
C GLU A 25 -16.04 -11.85 -30.83
N PHE A 26 -15.70 -10.61 -31.20
CA PHE A 26 -15.05 -10.33 -32.47
C PHE A 26 -13.57 -10.71 -32.41
N THR A 27 -13.18 -11.76 -33.13
CA THR A 27 -11.82 -12.31 -33.14
C THR A 27 -10.72 -11.25 -33.35
N MET A 28 -10.96 -10.25 -34.21
CA MET A 28 -9.99 -9.17 -34.42
C MET A 28 -9.80 -8.31 -33.16
N LEU A 29 -10.89 -7.90 -32.51
CA LEU A 29 -10.85 -7.08 -31.30
C LEU A 29 -10.22 -7.84 -30.14
N MET A 30 -10.56 -9.13 -29.98
CA MET A 30 -9.96 -9.99 -28.98
C MET A 30 -8.45 -10.17 -29.20
N LYS A 31 -8.00 -10.32 -30.46
CA LYS A 31 -6.56 -10.39 -30.81
C LYS A 31 -5.83 -9.10 -30.47
N VAL A 32 -6.42 -7.94 -30.75
CA VAL A 32 -5.85 -6.63 -30.38
C VAL A 32 -5.71 -6.52 -28.86
N ALA A 33 -6.78 -6.80 -28.11
CA ALA A 33 -6.75 -6.75 -26.65
C ALA A 33 -5.73 -7.72 -26.06
N SER A 34 -5.67 -8.96 -26.56
CA SER A 34 -4.66 -9.94 -26.15
C SER A 34 -3.24 -9.45 -26.50
N GLY A 35 -3.02 -8.84 -27.67
CA GLY A 35 -1.72 -8.27 -28.04
C GLY A 35 -1.26 -7.16 -27.09
N VAL A 36 -2.16 -6.23 -26.73
CA VAL A 36 -1.87 -5.18 -25.75
C VAL A 36 -1.55 -5.78 -24.39
N MET A 37 -2.40 -6.69 -23.90
CA MET A 37 -2.24 -7.28 -22.58
C MET A 37 -0.96 -8.11 -22.43
N ASN A 38 -0.50 -8.72 -23.52
CA ASN A 38 0.73 -9.52 -23.57
C ASN A 38 1.98 -8.74 -23.96
N SER A 39 1.85 -7.43 -24.18
CA SER A 39 3.01 -6.60 -24.45
C SER A 39 3.97 -6.68 -23.25
N PRO A 40 5.26 -6.98 -23.48
CA PRO A 40 6.21 -7.18 -22.40
C PRO A 40 6.64 -5.84 -21.79
N VAL A 41 6.40 -5.70 -20.49
CA VAL A 41 6.98 -4.67 -19.63
C VAL A 41 8.31 -5.17 -19.12
N HIS A 42 9.38 -4.45 -19.45
CA HIS A 42 10.74 -4.78 -19.02
C HIS A 42 11.07 -3.99 -17.76
N ILE A 43 11.33 -4.69 -16.65
CA ILE A 43 11.81 -4.10 -15.39
C ILE A 43 13.11 -4.82 -15.03
N GLY A 44 14.23 -4.26 -15.49
CA GLY A 44 15.54 -4.94 -15.38
C GLY A 44 15.55 -6.25 -16.17
N SER A 45 15.83 -7.37 -15.49
CA SER A 45 15.83 -8.72 -16.07
C SER A 45 14.44 -9.38 -16.11
N LEU A 46 13.44 -8.81 -15.42
CA LEU A 46 12.10 -9.37 -15.36
C LEU A 46 11.28 -8.94 -16.58
N ARG A 47 10.70 -9.93 -17.28
CA ARG A 47 9.72 -9.74 -18.35
C ARG A 47 8.34 -10.10 -17.84
N LEU A 48 7.48 -9.10 -17.72
CA LEU A 48 6.10 -9.27 -17.27
C LEU A 48 5.16 -8.77 -18.36
N ASN A 49 3.99 -9.37 -18.49
CA ASN A 49 2.98 -8.81 -19.37
C ASN A 49 2.25 -7.63 -18.68
N ILE A 50 1.67 -6.72 -19.48
CA ILE A 50 0.94 -5.55 -18.95
C ILE A 50 -0.19 -5.99 -18.00
N ALA A 51 -0.89 -7.08 -18.32
CA ALA A 51 -2.00 -7.57 -17.50
C ALA A 51 -1.58 -7.91 -16.07
N VAL A 52 -0.49 -8.67 -15.90
CA VAL A 52 0.06 -9.05 -14.60
C VAL A 52 0.58 -7.82 -13.87
N PHE A 53 1.34 -6.96 -14.55
CA PHE A 53 1.88 -5.74 -13.96
C PHE A 53 0.76 -4.83 -13.41
N MET A 54 -0.27 -4.56 -14.21
CA MET A 54 -1.38 -3.70 -13.80
C MET A 54 -2.21 -4.33 -12.69
N THR A 55 -2.45 -5.64 -12.73
CA THR A 55 -3.16 -6.35 -11.65
C THR A 55 -2.39 -6.26 -10.33
N ALA A 56 -1.07 -6.45 -10.37
CA ALA A 56 -0.21 -6.33 -9.20
C ALA A 56 -0.21 -4.90 -8.62
N LEU A 57 -0.09 -3.89 -9.49
CA LEU A 57 -0.17 -2.49 -9.10
C LEU A 57 -1.52 -2.15 -8.44
N CYS A 58 -2.64 -2.59 -9.03
CA CYS A 58 -3.97 -2.37 -8.47
C CYS A 58 -4.14 -3.06 -7.12
N LEU A 59 -3.55 -4.26 -6.94
CA LEU A 59 -3.58 -4.97 -5.66
C LEU A 59 -2.84 -4.17 -4.57
N CYS A 60 -1.62 -3.71 -4.86
CA CYS A 60 -0.85 -2.87 -3.94
C CYS A 60 -1.64 -1.63 -3.50
N LEU A 61 -2.21 -0.91 -4.47
CA LEU A 61 -3.00 0.29 -4.22
C LEU A 61 -4.27 0.00 -3.40
N THR A 62 -4.92 -1.14 -3.65
CA THR A 62 -6.10 -1.58 -2.89
C THR A 62 -5.75 -1.86 -1.43
N VAL A 63 -4.66 -2.59 -1.18
CA VAL A 63 -4.20 -2.91 0.19
C VAL A 63 -3.83 -1.64 0.95
N LEU A 64 -3.09 -0.73 0.32
CA LEU A 64 -2.70 0.54 0.94
C LEU A 64 -3.92 1.43 1.25
N SER A 65 -4.86 1.54 0.31
CA SER A 65 -6.08 2.35 0.50
C SER A 65 -7.01 1.75 1.53
N TYR A 66 -7.16 0.42 1.56
CA TYR A 66 -7.97 -0.28 2.56
C TYR A 66 -7.41 -0.05 3.96
N SER A 67 -6.08 -0.07 4.12
CA SER A 67 -5.43 0.28 5.40
C SER A 67 -5.77 1.71 5.83
N GLY A 68 -5.67 2.68 4.92
CA GLY A 68 -6.06 4.07 5.18
C GLY A 68 -7.54 4.21 5.58
N PHE A 69 -8.44 3.56 4.85
CA PHE A 69 -9.87 3.54 5.15
C PHE A 69 -10.17 2.96 6.54
N ARG A 70 -9.57 1.80 6.88
CA ARG A 70 -9.77 1.17 8.20
C ARG A 70 -9.25 2.03 9.35
N ARG A 71 -8.17 2.77 9.15
CA ARG A 71 -7.69 3.72 10.15
C ARG A 71 -8.70 4.82 10.41
N GLU A 72 -9.19 5.48 9.36
CA GLU A 72 -10.15 6.59 9.52
C GLU A 72 -11.49 6.09 10.08
N GLN A 73 -11.92 4.89 9.71
CA GLN A 73 -13.10 4.27 10.30
C GLN A 73 -12.95 4.05 11.82
N MET A 74 -11.76 3.62 12.27
CA MET A 74 -11.48 3.50 13.71
C MET A 74 -11.44 4.86 14.41
N ARG A 75 -10.93 5.91 13.75
CA ARG A 75 -10.95 7.28 14.30
C ARG A 75 -12.37 7.81 14.44
N ASP A 76 -13.20 7.68 13.39
CA ASP A 76 -14.60 8.10 13.41
C ASP A 76 -15.39 7.39 14.52
N SER A 77 -15.11 6.09 14.73
CA SER A 77 -15.70 5.30 15.83
C SER A 77 -15.27 5.79 17.23
N LEU A 78 -14.07 6.34 17.37
CA LEU A 78 -13.61 6.96 18.63
C LEU A 78 -14.17 8.39 18.79
N ALA A 79 -14.30 9.11 17.69
CA ALA A 79 -14.82 10.48 17.64
C ALA A 79 -16.34 10.56 17.86
N SER A 80 -17.09 9.48 17.61
CA SER A 80 -18.54 9.44 17.88
C SER A 80 -18.91 9.68 19.35
N GLY A 81 -17.96 9.53 20.27
CA GLY A 81 -18.12 9.90 21.69
C GLY A 81 -17.82 11.36 22.02
N GLN A 82 -17.38 12.18 21.06
CA GLN A 82 -17.01 13.59 21.25
C GLN A 82 -18.10 14.57 20.76
N PRO A 83 -18.15 15.81 21.31
CA PRO A 83 -19.13 16.82 20.90
C PRO A 83 -19.06 17.16 19.40
N GLY A 84 -20.22 17.47 18.82
CA GLY A 84 -20.47 17.46 17.36
C GLY A 84 -19.56 18.34 16.48
N PHE A 85 -18.89 19.36 17.02
CA PHE A 85 -18.03 20.25 16.22
C PHE A 85 -16.78 19.55 15.66
N PHE A 86 -16.17 18.62 16.41
CA PHE A 86 -15.00 17.88 15.92
C PHE A 86 -15.37 16.87 14.83
N ARG A 87 -16.59 16.32 14.91
CA ARG A 87 -17.11 15.29 14.00
C ARG A 87 -17.25 15.77 12.56
N ASP A 88 -17.60 17.03 12.34
CA ASP A 88 -17.79 17.54 10.97
C ASP A 88 -16.48 17.78 10.21
N SER A 89 -15.38 18.00 10.92
CA SER A 89 -14.06 18.19 10.30
C SER A 89 -13.42 16.88 9.79
N GLU A 90 -13.83 15.73 10.33
CA GLU A 90 -13.25 14.42 9.99
C GLU A 90 -13.98 13.71 8.83
N LYS A 91 -15.28 13.98 8.63
CA LYS A 91 -16.11 13.37 7.56
C LYS A 91 -15.50 13.51 6.16
N PRO A 92 -14.96 14.67 5.73
CA PRO A 92 -14.36 14.79 4.41
C PRO A 92 -13.17 13.86 4.22
N LYS A 93 -12.33 13.68 5.25
CA LYS A 93 -11.14 12.81 5.18
C LYS A 93 -11.55 11.35 5.00
N LEU A 94 -12.53 10.89 5.76
CA LEU A 94 -13.08 9.53 5.63
C LEU A 94 -13.60 9.28 4.21
N PHE A 95 -14.39 10.22 3.67
CA PHE A 95 -14.93 10.11 2.31
C PHE A 95 -13.81 10.02 1.26
N TYR A 96 -12.74 10.81 1.40
CA TYR A 96 -11.61 10.77 0.46
C TYR A 96 -10.88 9.42 0.48
N VAL A 97 -10.60 8.86 1.66
CA VAL A 97 -9.90 7.57 1.77
C VAL A 97 -10.78 6.40 1.31
N GLU A 98 -12.07 6.45 1.62
CA GLU A 98 -13.06 5.46 1.17
C GLU A 98 -13.17 5.47 -0.35
N ARG A 99 -13.31 6.64 -0.97
CA ARG A 99 -13.34 6.79 -2.42
C ARG A 99 -12.10 6.19 -3.09
N ASN A 100 -10.90 6.45 -2.55
CA ASN A 100 -9.66 5.92 -3.10
C ASN A 100 -9.59 4.38 -2.98
N PHE A 101 -10.13 3.80 -1.91
CA PHE A 101 -10.28 2.35 -1.76
C PHE A 101 -11.17 1.76 -2.85
N TRP A 102 -12.37 2.32 -3.06
CA TRP A 102 -13.29 1.84 -4.09
C TRP A 102 -12.74 1.98 -5.51
N ILE A 103 -12.04 3.08 -5.81
CA ILE A 103 -11.34 3.28 -7.09
C ILE A 103 -10.28 2.19 -7.30
N SER A 104 -9.47 1.90 -6.28
CA SER A 104 -8.44 0.85 -6.36
C SER A 104 -9.03 -0.53 -6.57
N LEU A 105 -10.09 -0.85 -5.82
CA LEU A 105 -10.79 -2.13 -5.89
C LEU A 105 -11.45 -2.33 -7.26
N LEU A 106 -12.04 -1.27 -7.82
CA LEU A 106 -12.56 -1.29 -9.18
C LEU A 106 -11.45 -1.55 -10.21
N GLY A 107 -10.30 -0.88 -10.07
CA GLY A 107 -9.13 -1.15 -10.90
C GLY A 107 -8.68 -2.62 -10.81
N LEU A 108 -8.55 -3.15 -9.59
CA LEU A 108 -8.13 -4.53 -9.35
C LEU A 108 -9.10 -5.53 -9.98
N THR A 109 -10.41 -5.33 -9.82
CA THR A 109 -11.44 -6.22 -10.38
C THR A 109 -11.44 -6.19 -11.91
N LEU A 110 -11.36 -5.01 -12.53
CA LEU A 110 -11.28 -4.87 -13.99
C LEU A 110 -10.05 -5.56 -14.57
N TRP A 111 -8.86 -5.27 -14.04
CA TRP A 111 -7.62 -5.85 -14.55
C TRP A 111 -7.51 -7.36 -14.30
N SER A 112 -8.02 -7.84 -13.15
CA SER A 112 -8.11 -9.29 -12.89
C SER A 112 -9.07 -9.99 -13.84
N THR A 113 -10.23 -9.39 -14.12
CA THR A 113 -11.20 -9.93 -15.07
C THR A 113 -10.63 -9.93 -16.49
N ALA A 114 -10.02 -8.84 -16.93
CA ALA A 114 -9.36 -8.77 -18.22
C ALA A 114 -8.30 -9.87 -18.33
N TRP A 115 -7.39 -9.98 -17.34
CA TRP A 115 -6.35 -11.02 -17.30
C TRP A 115 -6.95 -12.43 -17.39
N ARG A 116 -8.04 -12.68 -16.68
CA ARG A 116 -8.72 -13.98 -16.72
C ARG A 116 -9.34 -14.27 -18.08
N LEU A 117 -10.04 -13.29 -18.68
CA LEU A 117 -10.68 -13.42 -19.98
C LEU A 117 -9.66 -13.66 -21.09
N GLU A 118 -8.52 -12.98 -21.04
CA GLU A 118 -7.41 -13.18 -21.96
C GLU A 118 -6.90 -14.62 -21.91
N GLY A 119 -6.70 -15.14 -20.70
CA GLY A 119 -6.31 -16.55 -20.51
C GLY A 119 -7.38 -17.55 -20.97
N ILE A 120 -8.67 -17.19 -20.99
CA ILE A 120 -9.72 -18.02 -21.59
C ILE A 120 -9.65 -17.95 -23.11
N PHE A 121 -9.49 -16.76 -23.68
CA PHE A 121 -9.41 -16.54 -25.12
C PHE A 121 -8.26 -17.36 -25.74
N ARG A 122 -7.07 -17.32 -25.13
CA ARG A 122 -5.92 -18.15 -25.57
C ARG A 122 -6.22 -19.65 -25.61
N ARG A 123 -7.14 -20.12 -24.76
CA ARG A 123 -7.49 -21.54 -24.61
C ARG A 123 -8.67 -22.00 -25.46
N ARG A 124 -9.43 -21.09 -26.08
CA ARG A 124 -10.50 -21.44 -27.05
C ARG A 124 -9.83 -21.81 -28.39
N PRO A 125 -10.15 -22.92 -29.08
CA PRO A 125 -10.20 -24.34 -28.70
C PRO A 125 -9.08 -25.14 -29.41
N GLN A 126 -8.24 -25.87 -28.68
CA GLN A 126 -7.44 -26.96 -29.29
C GLN A 126 -7.53 -28.31 -28.58
N ARG A 127 -8.10 -28.43 -27.36
CA ARG A 127 -8.22 -29.74 -26.69
C ARG A 127 -9.47 -29.91 -25.83
N PRO A 128 -10.02 -31.13 -25.74
CA PRO A 128 -11.07 -31.46 -24.79
C PRO A 128 -10.60 -31.21 -23.34
N PRO A 129 -11.54 -30.90 -22.42
CA PRO A 129 -11.22 -30.64 -21.02
C PRO A 129 -10.61 -31.90 -20.40
N THR A 130 -9.29 -31.91 -20.25
CA THR A 130 -8.61 -32.91 -19.42
C THR A 130 -8.89 -32.58 -17.96
N ALA A 131 -9.21 -33.61 -17.17
CA ALA A 131 -9.51 -33.49 -15.75
C ALA A 131 -8.45 -32.65 -15.01
N LEU A 132 -8.88 -31.91 -13.98
CA LEU A 132 -8.05 -31.09 -13.10
C LEU A 132 -6.95 -31.94 -12.42
N ASN A 133 -5.86 -32.20 -13.13
CA ASN A 133 -4.71 -32.87 -12.57
C ASN A 133 -3.80 -31.79 -11.96
N LEU A 134 -3.98 -31.57 -10.66
CA LEU A 134 -3.17 -30.65 -9.85
C LEU A 134 -1.78 -31.27 -9.69
N LYS A 135 -0.92 -31.06 -10.70
CA LYS A 135 0.47 -31.51 -10.65
C LYS A 135 1.18 -30.85 -9.47
N ALA A 136 2.05 -31.60 -8.79
CA ALA A 136 2.88 -31.09 -7.69
C ALA A 136 3.65 -29.81 -8.07
N SER A 137 4.02 -29.65 -9.35
CA SER A 137 4.63 -28.42 -9.87
C SER A 137 3.77 -27.16 -9.67
N LYS A 138 2.44 -27.26 -9.82
CA LYS A 138 1.53 -26.13 -9.59
C LYS A 138 1.46 -25.75 -8.12
N LEU A 139 1.44 -26.74 -7.24
CA LEU A 139 1.45 -26.50 -5.79
C LEU A 139 2.72 -25.75 -5.38
N ILE A 140 3.88 -26.13 -5.92
CA ILE A 140 5.15 -25.44 -5.66
C ILE A 140 5.06 -23.97 -6.07
N TRP A 141 4.55 -23.65 -7.26
CA TRP A 141 4.40 -22.26 -7.70
C TRP A 141 3.40 -21.45 -6.86
N ILE A 142 2.31 -22.07 -6.39
CA ILE A 142 1.40 -21.44 -5.43
C ILE A 142 2.12 -21.13 -4.12
N LEU A 143 2.92 -22.06 -3.60
CA LEU A 143 3.69 -21.85 -2.36
C LEU A 143 4.75 -20.75 -2.53
N VAL A 144 5.46 -20.74 -3.66
CA VAL A 144 6.42 -19.67 -3.99
C VAL A 144 5.71 -18.32 -4.07
N GLY A 145 4.56 -18.24 -4.74
CA GLY A 145 3.77 -17.02 -4.82
C GLY A 145 3.26 -16.55 -3.45
N GLY A 146 2.76 -17.47 -2.64
CA GLY A 146 2.32 -17.20 -1.27
C GLY A 146 3.46 -16.71 -0.37
N LEU A 147 4.63 -17.34 -0.44
CA LEU A 147 5.82 -16.93 0.31
C LEU A 147 6.31 -15.55 -0.15
N ALA A 148 6.30 -15.27 -1.45
CA ALA A 148 6.67 -13.95 -1.97
C ALA A 148 5.71 -12.85 -1.49
N LEU A 149 4.40 -13.11 -1.45
CA LEU A 149 3.43 -12.19 -0.85
C LEU A 149 3.69 -11.99 0.64
N LEU A 150 3.96 -13.07 1.37
CA LEU A 150 4.26 -13.01 2.80
C LEU A 150 5.51 -12.15 3.05
N LEU A 151 6.59 -12.38 2.30
CA LEU A 151 7.82 -11.58 2.39
C LEU A 151 7.62 -10.11 1.99
N SER A 152 6.68 -9.81 1.08
CA SER A 152 6.34 -8.45 0.69
C SER A 152 5.70 -7.64 1.83
N ASP A 153 5.15 -8.30 2.86
CA ASP A 153 4.52 -7.64 4.01
C ASP A 153 5.48 -6.72 4.76
N LEU A 154 6.77 -7.08 4.85
CA LEU A 154 7.80 -6.28 5.51
C LEU A 154 8.01 -4.91 4.84
N PRO A 155 8.38 -4.83 3.55
CA PRO A 155 8.53 -3.54 2.90
C PRO A 155 7.19 -2.81 2.75
N LEU A 156 6.07 -3.52 2.55
CA LEU A 156 4.74 -2.89 2.53
C LEU A 156 4.38 -2.23 3.86
N CYS A 157 4.76 -2.83 5.00
CA CYS A 157 4.60 -2.20 6.31
C CYS A 157 5.33 -0.87 6.41
N ARG A 158 6.56 -0.81 5.89
CA ARG A 158 7.34 0.44 5.87
C ARG A 158 6.69 1.50 4.98
N LEU A 159 6.19 1.11 3.80
CA LEU A 159 5.49 2.02 2.89
C LEU A 159 4.19 2.52 3.48
N ASN A 160 3.41 1.64 4.10
CA ASN A 160 2.19 2.02 4.81
C ASN A 160 2.53 3.06 5.89
N TYR A 161 3.50 2.77 6.77
CA TYR A 161 3.95 3.74 7.77
C TYR A 161 4.35 5.10 7.17
N GLN A 162 5.17 5.12 6.11
CA GLN A 162 5.56 6.37 5.45
C GLN A 162 4.35 7.13 4.90
N LEU A 163 3.43 6.41 4.25
CA LEU A 163 2.20 6.97 3.72
C LEU A 163 1.36 7.60 4.84
N GLN A 164 1.19 6.88 5.94
CA GLN A 164 0.51 7.38 7.14
C GLN A 164 1.18 8.67 7.67
N LEU A 165 2.51 8.73 7.76
CA LEU A 165 3.19 9.95 8.19
C LEU A 165 2.93 11.13 7.25
N SER A 166 3.04 10.91 5.94
CA SER A 166 2.84 11.95 4.94
C SER A 166 1.42 12.54 4.96
N TYR A 167 0.42 11.73 5.31
CA TYR A 167 -0.98 12.19 5.37
C TYR A 167 -1.34 12.88 6.70
N TYR A 168 -0.87 12.35 7.83
CA TYR A 168 -1.37 12.79 9.14
C TYR A 168 -0.38 13.62 9.94
N VAL A 169 0.92 13.45 9.74
CA VAL A 169 1.95 14.03 10.60
C VAL A 169 2.69 15.17 9.90
N THR A 170 3.11 14.96 8.65
CA THR A 170 3.87 15.96 7.90
C THR A 170 3.13 17.29 7.72
N PRO A 171 1.83 17.32 7.35
CA PRO A 171 1.13 18.60 7.18
C PRO A 171 0.96 19.38 8.48
N GLU A 172 0.67 18.69 9.60
CA GLU A 172 0.57 19.34 10.92
C GLU A 172 1.93 19.85 11.39
N LYS A 173 3.00 19.10 11.13
CA LYS A 173 4.36 19.55 11.38
C LYS A 173 4.66 20.82 10.59
N GLU A 174 4.43 20.83 9.28
CA GLU A 174 4.71 21.99 8.42
C GLU A 174 3.92 23.23 8.87
N ALA A 175 2.66 23.06 9.28
CA ALA A 175 1.86 24.15 9.84
C ALA A 175 2.49 24.71 11.13
N LEU A 176 2.92 23.84 12.05
CA LEU A 176 3.55 24.24 13.32
C LEU A 176 4.95 24.84 13.16
N MET A 177 5.68 24.44 12.12
CA MET A 177 7.03 24.96 11.86
C MET A 177 7.04 26.48 11.64
N SER A 178 5.93 27.07 11.19
CA SER A 178 5.81 28.53 11.03
C SER A 178 5.86 29.28 12.37
N SER A 179 5.36 28.67 13.45
CA SER A 179 5.35 29.25 14.80
C SER A 179 6.57 28.84 15.64
N ALA A 180 7.37 27.88 15.18
CA ALA A 180 8.51 27.33 15.90
C ALA A 180 9.56 28.39 16.33
N PRO A 181 9.93 29.39 15.50
CA PRO A 181 10.95 30.39 15.88
C PRO A 181 10.60 31.22 17.12
N GLN A 182 9.31 31.36 17.45
CA GLN A 182 8.87 32.10 18.64
C GLN A 182 9.06 31.30 19.94
N CYS A 183 9.31 30.00 19.83
CA CYS A 183 9.38 29.05 20.94
C CYS A 183 10.66 28.21 20.94
N THR A 184 11.73 28.72 20.31
CA THR A 184 13.04 28.07 20.28
C THR A 184 13.62 27.94 21.69
N GLY A 185 14.20 26.77 21.98
CA GLY A 185 14.82 26.50 23.30
C GLY A 185 13.83 26.17 24.42
N VAL A 186 12.52 26.21 24.18
CA VAL A 186 11.50 26.03 25.22
C VAL A 186 11.24 24.54 25.50
N TYR A 187 11.34 24.16 26.76
CA TYR A 187 10.92 22.86 27.28
C TYR A 187 9.46 22.90 27.71
N GLU A 188 8.77 21.76 27.60
CA GLU A 188 7.34 21.70 27.92
C GLU A 188 7.02 22.03 29.37
N SER A 189 7.88 21.64 30.32
CA SER A 189 7.71 21.96 31.75
C SER A 189 7.71 23.46 32.04
N ASN A 190 8.37 24.26 31.18
CA ASN A 190 8.58 25.69 31.36
C ASN A 190 7.96 26.49 30.20
N ALA A 191 6.87 25.97 29.61
CA ALA A 191 6.42 26.45 28.32
C ALA A 191 5.88 27.90 28.33
N GLY A 192 5.34 28.40 29.45
CA GLY A 192 4.85 29.78 29.56
C GLY A 192 3.89 30.16 28.42
N SER A 193 4.23 31.23 27.68
CA SER A 193 3.51 31.68 26.48
C SER A 193 3.51 30.66 25.32
N CYS A 194 4.48 29.75 25.28
CA CYS A 194 4.63 28.68 24.30
C CYS A 194 3.90 27.37 24.68
N SER A 195 3.09 27.37 25.75
CA SER A 195 2.35 26.19 26.21
C SER A 195 1.42 25.60 25.14
N ASN A 196 0.72 26.45 24.38
CA ASN A 196 -0.13 25.99 23.28
C ASN A 196 0.69 25.33 22.15
N PHE A 197 1.81 25.94 21.76
CA PHE A 197 2.72 25.35 20.78
C PHE A 197 3.23 23.98 21.24
N CYS A 198 3.76 23.87 22.45
CA CYS A 198 4.23 22.61 23.02
C CYS A 198 3.13 21.53 23.08
N SER A 199 1.90 21.91 23.45
CA SER A 199 0.74 21.01 23.46
C SER A 199 0.42 20.47 22.05
N GLN A 200 0.46 21.33 21.04
CA GLN A 200 0.25 20.91 19.65
C GLN A 200 1.38 20.00 19.15
N VAL A 201 2.64 20.29 19.46
CA VAL A 201 3.77 19.39 19.14
C VAL A 201 3.59 18.04 19.81
N ARG A 202 3.12 18.00 21.06
CA ARG A 202 2.83 16.74 21.77
C ARG A 202 1.75 15.95 21.07
N LYS A 203 0.67 16.62 20.62
CA LYS A 203 -0.39 15.99 19.82
C LYS A 203 0.16 15.38 18.52
N VAL A 204 1.00 16.11 17.77
CA VAL A 204 1.62 15.59 16.54
C VAL A 204 2.53 14.38 16.85
N SER A 205 3.24 14.40 17.97
CA SER A 205 4.10 13.30 18.41
C SER A 205 3.30 12.05 18.78
N GLN A 206 2.14 12.22 19.43
CA GLN A 206 1.19 11.14 19.71
C GLN A 206 0.60 10.59 18.41
N GLU A 207 0.22 11.45 17.47
CA GLU A 207 -0.32 11.05 16.18
C GLU A 207 0.70 10.22 15.38
N ARG A 208 1.97 10.61 15.41
CA ARG A 208 3.07 9.82 14.86
C ARG A 208 3.17 8.44 15.50
N GLN A 209 3.13 8.35 16.83
CA GLN A 209 3.14 7.05 17.54
C GLN A 209 1.94 6.19 17.14
N ASN A 210 0.75 6.79 17.01
CA ASN A 210 -0.44 6.10 16.54
C ASN A 210 -0.26 5.57 15.10
N CYS A 211 0.37 6.35 14.20
CA CYS A 211 0.72 5.88 12.85
C CYS A 211 1.62 4.63 12.89
N VAL A 212 2.67 4.65 13.73
CA VAL A 212 3.61 3.54 13.89
C VAL A 212 2.87 2.29 14.39
N MET A 213 2.10 2.44 15.47
CA MET A 213 1.40 1.32 16.10
C MET A 213 0.30 0.75 15.20
N PHE A 214 -0.38 1.60 14.44
CA PHE A 214 -1.36 1.17 13.45
C PHE A 214 -0.70 0.33 12.34
N ALA A 215 0.37 0.84 11.72
CA ALA A 215 1.08 0.11 10.65
C ALA A 215 1.61 -1.24 11.16
N ARG A 216 2.17 -1.30 12.37
CA ARG A 216 2.62 -2.54 13.00
C ARG A 216 1.48 -3.52 13.24
N LYS A 217 0.32 -3.08 13.73
CA LYS A 217 -0.83 -3.97 13.95
C LYS A 217 -1.42 -4.50 12.64
N TRP A 218 -1.31 -3.73 11.56
CA TRP A 218 -1.86 -4.07 10.25
C TRP A 218 -1.06 -5.15 9.52
N HIS A 219 0.27 -5.15 9.67
CA HIS A 219 1.18 -6.05 8.97
C HIS A 219 1.73 -7.13 9.90
N ILE A 220 1.44 -8.40 9.61
CA ILE A 220 1.78 -9.52 10.50
C ILE A 220 3.30 -9.69 10.65
N LEU A 221 4.03 -9.81 9.54
CA LEU A 221 5.49 -9.91 9.60
C LEU A 221 6.12 -8.57 9.98
N GLY A 222 5.52 -7.48 9.51
CA GLY A 222 5.94 -6.12 9.89
C GLY A 222 5.96 -5.93 11.41
N ARG A 223 4.96 -6.47 12.11
CA ARG A 223 4.90 -6.49 13.58
C ARG A 223 6.07 -7.24 14.20
N TRP A 224 6.25 -8.49 13.79
CA TRP A 224 7.29 -9.37 14.33
C TRP A 224 8.69 -8.77 14.13
N ALA A 225 8.98 -8.29 12.92
CA ALA A 225 10.27 -7.66 12.62
C ALA A 225 10.49 -6.39 13.45
N ALA A 226 9.44 -5.60 13.68
CA ALA A 226 9.52 -4.41 14.52
C ALA A 226 9.77 -4.75 16.00
N GLU A 227 9.11 -5.77 16.53
CA GLU A 227 9.31 -6.24 17.91
C GLU A 227 10.75 -6.76 18.14
N ILE A 228 11.29 -7.53 17.20
CA ILE A 228 12.69 -7.99 17.23
C ILE A 228 13.67 -6.80 17.18
N PHE A 229 13.40 -5.82 16.32
CA PHE A 229 14.24 -4.63 16.19
C PHE A 229 14.18 -3.72 17.43
N ASP A 230 13.02 -3.61 18.08
CA ASP A 230 12.90 -2.85 19.32
C ASP A 230 13.61 -3.55 20.48
N MET A 231 13.51 -4.89 20.55
CA MET A 231 14.22 -5.71 21.54
C MET A 231 15.74 -5.58 21.40
N SER A 232 16.27 -5.55 20.17
CA SER A 232 17.72 -5.39 19.96
C SER A 232 18.26 -4.00 20.31
N ARG A 233 17.38 -2.99 20.43
CA ARG A 233 17.73 -1.60 20.72
C ARG A 233 17.31 -1.12 22.11
N ASP A 234 16.72 -2.00 22.92
CA ASP A 234 16.07 -1.67 24.19
C ASP A 234 15.11 -0.46 24.06
N ALA A 235 14.39 -0.40 22.93
CA ALA A 235 13.56 0.75 22.59
C ALA A 235 12.14 0.59 23.17
N LYS A 236 11.78 1.43 24.14
CA LYS A 236 10.40 1.52 24.65
C LYS A 236 9.52 2.26 23.64
N GLN A 237 8.44 1.61 23.18
CA GLN A 237 7.48 2.17 22.20
C GLN A 237 6.16 2.64 22.84
N GLY A 238 6.11 2.72 24.17
CA GLY A 238 4.91 3.13 24.92
C GLY A 238 4.68 4.65 24.96
N PRO A 239 3.52 5.12 25.44
CA PRO A 239 3.25 6.55 25.60
C PRO A 239 4.28 7.26 26.50
N GLU A 240 4.92 6.52 27.41
CA GLU A 240 6.01 7.02 28.24
C GLU A 240 7.22 7.51 27.43
N HIS A 241 7.46 6.93 26.24
CA HIS A 241 8.53 7.39 25.36
C HIS A 241 8.31 8.84 24.91
N ILE A 242 7.06 9.27 24.72
CA ILE A 242 6.75 10.66 24.38
C ILE A 242 7.10 11.57 25.57
N ASN A 243 6.69 11.18 26.78
CA ASN A 243 7.02 11.96 27.98
C ASN A 243 8.55 12.08 28.16
N GLU A 244 9.29 10.99 28.00
CA GLU A 244 10.75 11.01 28.03
C GLU A 244 11.35 11.92 26.94
N LEU A 245 10.80 11.94 25.73
CA LEU A 245 11.25 12.82 24.65
C LEU A 245 11.08 14.29 25.01
N PHE A 246 9.94 14.68 25.59
CA PHE A 246 9.67 16.06 26.01
C PHE A 246 10.43 16.48 27.26
N GLN A 247 10.86 15.53 28.10
CA GLN A 247 11.81 15.81 29.18
C GLN A 247 13.24 16.04 28.64
N LYS A 248 13.64 15.29 27.62
CA LYS A 248 15.01 15.33 27.07
C LYS A 248 15.22 16.42 26.02
N LYS A 249 14.16 16.89 25.36
CA LYS A 249 14.25 17.83 24.22
C LYS A 249 13.26 18.98 24.35
N THR A 250 13.61 20.09 23.72
CA THR A 250 12.73 21.25 23.53
C THR A 250 11.56 20.88 22.60
N CYS A 251 10.45 21.61 22.69
CA CYS A 251 9.28 21.37 21.85
C CYS A 251 9.63 21.49 20.36
N GLU A 252 10.45 22.47 19.97
CA GLU A 252 10.98 22.57 18.61
C GLU A 252 11.83 21.34 18.23
N GLY A 253 12.74 20.90 19.10
CA GLY A 253 13.59 19.73 18.84
C GLY A 253 12.79 18.43 18.69
N VAL A 254 11.69 18.29 19.42
CA VAL A 254 10.73 17.19 19.23
C VAL A 254 10.05 17.31 17.87
N LEU A 255 9.50 18.49 17.52
CA LEU A 255 8.82 18.75 16.25
C LEU A 255 9.71 18.45 15.03
N GLN A 256 10.97 18.87 15.05
CA GLN A 256 11.94 18.58 13.99
C GLN A 256 12.26 17.07 13.87
N SER A 257 12.07 16.30 14.95
CA SER A 257 12.38 14.87 14.98
C SER A 257 11.20 13.96 14.62
N VAL A 258 9.99 14.50 14.59
CA VAL A 258 8.74 13.74 14.45
C VAL A 258 8.62 13.01 13.10
N ASP A 259 9.06 13.59 12.00
CA ASP A 259 8.88 13.04 10.65
C ASP A 259 10.18 12.51 10.04
N LYS A 260 11.23 12.27 10.85
CA LYS A 260 12.53 11.78 10.35
C LYS A 260 12.33 10.49 9.55
N SER A 261 12.31 10.63 8.23
CA SER A 261 12.19 9.57 7.27
C SER A 261 13.54 9.37 6.59
N ASN A 262 13.94 8.11 6.43
CA ASN A 262 15.15 7.77 5.69
C ASN A 262 14.73 7.47 4.25
N VAL A 263 14.95 8.43 3.35
CA VAL A 263 14.57 8.34 1.93
C VAL A 263 15.19 7.12 1.26
N GLY A 264 16.43 6.77 1.61
CA GLY A 264 17.12 5.57 1.10
C GLY A 264 16.39 4.28 1.49
N VAL A 265 16.08 4.11 2.77
CA VAL A 265 15.34 2.94 3.28
C VAL A 265 13.94 2.87 2.66
N ASN A 266 13.25 4.00 2.55
CA ASN A 266 11.92 4.08 1.96
C ASN A 266 11.92 3.69 0.47
N THR A 267 12.93 4.15 -0.28
CA THR A 267 13.12 3.78 -1.69
C THR A 267 13.43 2.29 -1.82
N PHE A 268 14.32 1.76 -0.99
CA PHE A 268 14.65 0.34 -0.97
C PHE A 268 13.43 -0.54 -0.65
N CYS A 269 12.62 -0.17 0.34
CA CYS A 269 11.37 -0.87 0.65
C CYS A 269 10.37 -0.75 -0.51
N SER A 270 10.27 0.41 -1.17
CA SER A 270 9.38 0.59 -2.33
C SER A 270 9.73 -0.40 -3.45
N ILE A 271 11.02 -0.47 -3.79
CA ILE A 271 11.55 -1.36 -4.83
C ILE A 271 11.35 -2.83 -4.42
N THR A 272 11.71 -3.18 -3.19
CA THR A 272 11.60 -4.56 -2.69
C THR A 272 10.14 -5.03 -2.63
N ALA A 273 9.21 -4.18 -2.19
CA ALA A 273 7.77 -4.50 -2.24
C ALA A 273 7.31 -4.73 -3.68
N GLY A 274 7.71 -3.84 -4.61
CA GLY A 274 7.41 -4.01 -6.03
C GLY A 274 7.92 -5.34 -6.57
N ILE A 275 9.20 -5.66 -6.37
CA ILE A 275 9.81 -6.92 -6.84
C ILE A 275 9.12 -8.13 -6.23
N ALA A 276 8.88 -8.15 -4.91
CA ALA A 276 8.25 -9.28 -4.24
C ALA A 276 6.81 -9.52 -4.72
N MET A 277 6.03 -8.45 -4.93
CA MET A 277 4.69 -8.54 -5.51
C MET A 277 4.73 -9.06 -6.94
N LEU A 278 5.63 -8.53 -7.78
CA LEU A 278 5.79 -9.00 -9.15
C LEU A 278 6.22 -10.47 -9.22
N ALA A 279 7.13 -10.90 -8.34
CA ALA A 279 7.54 -12.29 -8.22
C ALA A 279 6.37 -13.19 -7.82
N ALA A 280 5.53 -12.74 -6.89
CA ALA A 280 4.33 -13.47 -6.48
C ALA A 280 3.37 -13.68 -7.66
N PHE A 281 3.06 -12.62 -8.40
CA PHE A 281 2.18 -12.72 -9.56
C PHE A 281 2.80 -13.50 -10.72
N ALA A 282 4.11 -13.39 -10.94
CA ALA A 282 4.80 -14.21 -11.91
C ALA A 282 4.69 -15.70 -11.56
N ALA A 283 4.84 -16.05 -10.28
CA ALA A 283 4.64 -17.41 -9.80
C ALA A 283 3.19 -17.88 -10.03
N PHE A 284 2.19 -17.04 -9.73
CA PHE A 284 0.78 -17.37 -10.02
C PHE A 284 0.48 -17.49 -11.52
N ALA A 285 1.13 -16.70 -12.37
CA ALA A 285 1.02 -16.85 -13.82
C ALA A 285 1.60 -18.19 -14.32
N GLN A 286 2.67 -18.72 -13.69
CA GLN A 286 3.17 -20.06 -14.03
C GLN A 286 2.16 -21.16 -13.71
N VAL A 287 1.31 -20.98 -12.69
CA VAL A 287 0.21 -21.91 -12.37
C VAL A 287 -0.83 -21.92 -13.50
N THR A 288 -1.03 -20.78 -14.16
CA THR A 288 -1.96 -20.66 -15.30
C THR A 288 -1.34 -21.14 -16.61
N ASP A 289 -0.04 -20.99 -16.83
CA ASP A 289 0.59 -21.18 -18.15
C ASP A 289 1.23 -22.56 -18.40
N THR A 290 1.52 -23.35 -17.35
CA THR A 290 2.30 -24.61 -17.42
C THR A 290 1.72 -25.76 -18.27
N ASN A 291 0.64 -25.56 -19.03
CA ASN A 291 0.04 -26.60 -19.87
C ASN A 291 0.46 -26.60 -21.35
N GLU A 292 1.15 -25.58 -21.87
CA GLU A 292 1.37 -25.48 -23.33
C GLU A 292 2.71 -26.04 -23.84
N GLN A 293 3.81 -25.97 -23.09
CA GLN A 293 5.15 -26.27 -23.66
C GLN A 293 5.49 -27.76 -23.85
N ASN A 294 4.77 -28.69 -23.20
CA ASN A 294 5.08 -30.12 -23.31
C ASN A 294 4.38 -30.82 -24.48
N LEU A 295 3.62 -30.10 -25.31
CA LEU A 295 2.82 -30.68 -26.40
C LEU A 295 3.39 -30.42 -27.80
N HIS A 296 4.56 -29.81 -27.90
CA HIS A 296 5.32 -29.59 -29.14
C HIS A 296 6.69 -30.28 -29.13
N ARG A 297 6.90 -31.25 -28.23
CA ARG A 297 8.19 -31.94 -28.08
C ARG A 297 8.16 -33.42 -28.51
N ASP A 298 7.11 -33.84 -29.20
CA ASP A 298 6.99 -35.17 -29.83
C ASP A 298 7.00 -35.02 -31.36
#